data_AF-A0A929YQ35-F1
#
_entry.id   AF-A0A929YQ35-F1
#
_cell.length_a   1.000
_cell.length_b   1.000
_cell.length_c   1.000
_cell.angle_alpha   90.00
_cell.angle_beta   90.00
_cell.angle_gamma   90.00
#
_symmetry.space_group_name_H-M   'P 1'
#
loop_
_entity.id
_entity.type
_entity.pdbx_description
1 polymer ?
#
loop_
_entity_poly.entity_id
_entity_poly.type
_entity_poly.pdbx_seq_one_letter_code
_entity_poly.pdbx_strand_id
1 'polypeptide(L)'
;MKKTFLVTMLAVVAFATNVFATEVEVGVLGLKPSANQSVTQSSGNTNTANTEVQQYDTAKYQFPAQQLKAEGKNFDRYNWRLFQRFDTGELMIQAWVDGLNWRIREYADNTYERTPGERTYAFDFREEFLSYFDKEYTMNGMRKSSSDNKLFFMRNDSGHMDIPVKMEINVHIKPENCYPRGTLITVPGATNHNGSGEPYSVYQELYWYNVSNGQTTNETVDNYNSKYGYTVEPVKLYYPSVDRALYVSGWSLDDIAKYMPIIDSVYLDDNPENNSHYTYLLHYKLRSLPGMKQFI
;
A
#
# COMPACT_ATOMS: atom_id res chain seq x y z
N MET A 1 -1.87 -62.95 -14.97
CA MET A 1 -1.25 -62.17 -13.88
C MET A 1 -1.87 -60.79 -13.86
N LYS A 2 -2.28 -60.33 -12.67
CA LYS A 2 -2.80 -58.98 -12.37
C LYS A 2 -1.63 -57.97 -12.30
N LYS A 3 -1.89 -56.69 -12.63
CA LYS A 3 -1.54 -55.48 -11.84
C LYS A 3 -1.90 -54.22 -12.65
N THR A 4 -3.05 -53.56 -12.40
CA THR A 4 -3.29 -52.37 -11.56
C THR A 4 -2.78 -51.02 -12.09
N PHE A 5 -3.75 -50.12 -12.34
CA PHE A 5 -3.81 -48.66 -12.41
C PHE A 5 -2.60 -47.79 -12.03
N LEU A 6 -2.47 -46.66 -12.74
CA LEU A 6 -2.44 -45.32 -12.12
C LEU A 6 -2.87 -44.25 -13.14
N VAL A 7 -4.13 -43.81 -12.99
CA VAL A 7 -4.68 -42.58 -13.56
C VAL A 7 -4.04 -41.42 -12.80
N THR A 8 -3.23 -40.60 -13.47
CA THR A 8 -2.77 -39.33 -12.91
C THR A 8 -3.95 -38.37 -12.87
N MET A 9 -4.59 -38.26 -11.71
CA MET A 9 -5.55 -37.20 -11.43
C MET A 9 -4.83 -35.85 -11.51
N LEU A 10 -5.34 -34.97 -12.37
CA LEU A 10 -5.02 -33.56 -12.38
C LEU A 10 -5.61 -32.94 -11.10
N ALA A 11 -4.76 -32.72 -10.10
CA ALA A 11 -5.13 -31.96 -8.92
C ALA A 11 -5.19 -30.47 -9.29
N VAL A 12 -6.39 -30.00 -9.65
CA VAL A 12 -6.70 -28.56 -9.65
C VAL A 12 -6.80 -28.14 -8.19
N VAL A 13 -5.71 -27.58 -7.65
CA VAL A 13 -5.77 -26.85 -6.39
C VAL A 13 -6.51 -25.55 -6.67
N ALA A 14 -7.80 -25.55 -6.36
CA ALA A 14 -8.56 -24.33 -6.22
C ALA A 14 -7.97 -23.57 -5.02
N PHE A 15 -7.17 -22.53 -5.29
CA PHE A 15 -6.84 -21.56 -4.27
C PHE A 15 -8.13 -20.83 -3.92
N ALA A 16 -8.74 -21.22 -2.80
CA ALA A 16 -9.73 -20.42 -2.13
C ALA A 16 -9.04 -19.12 -1.69
N THR A 17 -9.19 -18.07 -2.49
CA THR A 17 -8.96 -16.71 -2.01
C THR A 17 -9.97 -16.48 -0.90
N ASN A 18 -9.53 -16.55 0.35
CA ASN A 18 -10.31 -16.09 1.50
C ASN A 18 -10.45 -14.57 1.37
N VAL A 19 -11.39 -14.15 0.54
CA VAL A 19 -11.97 -12.82 0.56
C VAL A 19 -12.88 -12.83 1.78
N PHE A 20 -12.40 -12.28 2.89
CA PHE A 20 -13.29 -11.87 3.98
C PHE A 20 -14.09 -10.66 3.48
N ALA A 21 -15.13 -10.93 2.69
CA ALA A 21 -16.25 -10.02 2.53
C ALA A 21 -17.15 -10.26 3.74
N THR A 22 -17.04 -9.40 4.76
CA THR A 22 -18.11 -9.28 5.73
C THR A 22 -19.09 -8.27 5.16
N GLU A 23 -20.13 -8.78 4.49
CA GLU A 23 -21.29 -8.00 4.11
C GLU A 23 -21.92 -7.46 5.40
N VAL A 24 -21.87 -6.15 5.60
CA VAL A 24 -22.78 -5.47 6.53
C VAL A 24 -23.80 -4.74 5.67
N GLU A 25 -24.95 -5.39 5.54
CA GLU A 25 -26.17 -4.84 4.97
C GLU A 25 -26.58 -3.62 5.81
N VAL A 26 -26.28 -2.41 5.35
CA VAL A 26 -26.75 -1.17 6.00
C VAL A 26 -28.20 -0.93 5.59
N GLY A 27 -29.09 -1.64 6.25
CA GLY A 27 -30.51 -1.32 6.33
C GLY A 27 -30.77 -0.27 7.42
N VAL A 28 -31.04 0.96 6.99
CA VAL A 28 -32.16 1.80 7.47
C VAL A 28 -32.10 2.41 8.90
N LEU A 29 -32.31 3.74 8.90
CA LEU A 29 -32.90 4.61 9.94
C LEU A 29 -32.14 4.84 11.25
N GLY A 30 -31.50 6.02 11.30
CA GLY A 30 -31.77 7.05 12.31
C GLY A 30 -31.63 6.67 13.78
N LEU A 31 -30.40 6.60 14.29
CA LEU A 31 -30.11 6.78 15.73
C LEU A 31 -28.81 7.58 15.90
N LYS A 32 -28.88 8.61 16.76
CA LYS A 32 -27.74 9.47 17.16
C LYS A 32 -26.60 8.62 17.75
N PRO A 33 -25.32 8.99 17.53
CA PRO A 33 -24.22 8.34 18.24
C PRO A 33 -24.27 8.72 19.72
N SER A 34 -24.44 7.73 20.59
CA SER A 34 -24.31 7.85 22.04
C SER A 34 -22.95 7.31 22.48
N ALA A 35 -22.37 7.99 23.47
CA ALA A 35 -21.03 7.84 24.01
C ALA A 35 -20.58 6.39 24.31
N ASN A 36 -19.27 6.17 24.14
CA ASN A 36 -18.45 5.07 24.68
C ASN A 36 -18.73 3.65 24.15
N GLN A 37 -18.61 3.42 22.85
CA GLN A 37 -18.32 2.08 22.33
C GLN A 37 -16.82 1.92 22.08
N SER A 38 -16.14 1.19 22.98
CA SER A 38 -14.79 0.70 22.72
C SER A 38 -14.86 -0.27 21.55
N VAL A 39 -14.28 0.12 20.41
CA VAL A 39 -14.16 -0.75 19.24
C VAL A 39 -13.12 -1.82 19.57
N THR A 40 -13.58 -3.03 19.90
CA THR A 40 -12.71 -4.21 19.94
C THR A 40 -12.32 -4.55 18.51
N GLN A 41 -11.16 -4.05 18.06
CA GLN A 41 -10.55 -4.48 16.80
C GLN A 41 -10.08 -5.93 16.98
N SER A 42 -10.78 -6.86 16.32
CA SER A 42 -10.32 -8.26 16.22
C SER A 42 -9.15 -8.31 15.24
N SER A 43 -7.92 -8.20 15.75
CA SER A 43 -6.73 -8.56 14.97
C SER A 43 -6.64 -10.08 14.95
N GLY A 44 -7.02 -10.70 13.83
CA GLY A 44 -6.81 -12.13 13.61
C GLY A 44 -5.33 -12.46 13.59
N ASN A 45 -4.77 -12.79 14.75
CA ASN A 45 -3.44 -13.36 14.88
C ASN A 45 -3.58 -14.67 15.66
N THR A 46 -3.39 -15.80 14.97
CA THR A 46 -3.29 -17.12 15.59
C THR A 46 -1.99 -17.20 16.39
N ASN A 47 -2.01 -16.67 17.61
CA ASN A 47 -1.06 -17.01 18.67
C ASN A 47 -1.87 -17.46 19.89
N THR A 48 -1.81 -18.75 20.18
CA THR A 48 -2.33 -19.37 21.39
C THR A 48 -1.49 -18.93 22.60
N ALA A 49 -1.76 -17.73 23.12
CA ALA A 49 -1.42 -17.30 24.49
C ALA A 49 -2.14 -15.97 24.82
N ASN A 50 -3.02 -16.01 25.82
CA ASN A 50 -3.72 -14.90 26.50
C ASN A 50 -4.71 -14.07 25.66
N THR A 51 -5.99 -14.41 25.77
CA THR A 51 -7.15 -13.62 25.33
C THR A 51 -7.42 -12.43 26.27
N GLU A 52 -6.38 -11.68 26.65
CA GLU A 52 -6.60 -10.37 27.25
C GLU A 52 -7.02 -9.42 26.14
N VAL A 53 -8.25 -8.92 26.21
CA VAL A 53 -8.69 -7.83 25.33
C VAL A 53 -7.74 -6.66 25.57
N GLN A 54 -6.93 -6.34 24.55
CA GLN A 54 -5.97 -5.25 24.63
C GLN A 54 -6.73 -3.94 24.86
N GLN A 55 -6.64 -3.40 26.07
CA GLN A 55 -7.29 -2.14 26.45
C GLN A 55 -6.34 -0.98 26.17
N TYR A 56 -6.81 0.01 25.40
CA TYR A 56 -6.02 1.18 25.06
C TYR A 56 -6.32 2.35 26.00
N ASP A 57 -5.26 3.02 26.49
CA ASP A 57 -5.35 4.25 27.29
C ASP A 57 -5.35 5.45 26.34
N THR A 58 -6.54 5.80 25.85
CA THR A 58 -6.75 6.88 24.88
C THR A 58 -6.57 8.28 25.48
N ALA A 59 -6.48 8.41 26.81
CA ALA A 59 -6.16 9.66 27.48
C ALA A 59 -4.65 9.94 27.49
N LYS A 60 -3.84 8.88 27.41
CA LYS A 60 -2.37 8.96 27.45
C LYS A 60 -1.71 8.83 26.07
N TYR A 61 -2.24 7.99 25.20
CA TYR A 61 -1.67 7.69 23.90
C TYR A 61 -2.59 8.13 22.76
N GLN A 62 -2.01 8.53 21.64
CA GLN A 62 -2.75 9.03 20.47
C GLN A 62 -3.27 7.91 19.57
N PHE A 63 -2.55 6.78 19.49
CA PHE A 63 -2.86 5.63 18.62
C PHE A 63 -2.28 4.32 19.18
N PRO A 64 -2.78 3.13 18.75
CA PRO A 64 -2.39 1.82 19.30
C PRO A 64 -0.88 1.54 19.35
N ALA A 65 -0.16 1.75 18.24
CA ALA A 65 1.27 1.45 18.15
C ALA A 65 2.11 2.27 19.14
N GLN A 66 1.68 3.49 19.50
CA GLN A 66 2.35 4.32 20.49
C GLN A 66 2.32 3.67 21.88
N GLN A 67 1.16 3.14 22.27
CA GLN A 67 1.00 2.44 23.54
C GLN A 67 1.78 1.12 23.55
N LEU A 68 1.62 0.30 22.50
CA LEU A 68 2.28 -1.00 22.40
C LEU A 68 3.80 -0.85 22.50
N LYS A 69 4.38 0.16 21.83
CA LYS A 69 5.80 0.49 21.92
C LYS A 69 6.21 0.94 23.33
N ALA A 70 5.42 1.80 23.99
CA ALA A 70 5.69 2.27 25.34
C ALA A 70 5.62 1.15 26.40
N GLU A 71 4.78 0.15 26.18
CA GLU A 71 4.63 -1.03 27.04
C GLU A 71 5.61 -2.16 26.72
N GLY A 72 6.49 -2.00 25.72
CA GLY A 72 7.41 -3.04 25.27
C GLY A 72 6.71 -4.27 24.68
N LYS A 73 5.47 -4.11 24.18
CA LYS A 73 4.71 -5.18 23.53
C LYS A 73 5.11 -5.33 22.07
N ASN A 74 5.20 -6.58 21.62
CA ASN A 74 5.43 -6.88 20.21
C ASN A 74 4.15 -6.63 19.39
N PHE A 75 4.30 -6.05 18.21
CA PHE A 75 3.22 -5.85 17.25
C PHE A 75 3.79 -5.86 15.83
N ASP A 76 2.92 -6.10 14.85
CA ASP A 76 3.31 -5.98 13.45
C ASP A 76 3.48 -4.50 13.08
N ARG A 77 4.72 -4.06 12.93
CA ARG A 77 5.08 -2.69 12.56
C ARG A 77 4.61 -2.28 11.15
N TYR A 78 4.32 -3.25 10.27
CA TYR A 78 3.80 -2.96 8.92
C TYR A 78 2.29 -2.76 8.92
N ASN A 79 1.59 -3.11 10.01
CA ASN A 79 0.15 -2.87 10.13
C ASN A 79 -0.15 -1.38 10.40
N TRP A 80 -0.42 -0.64 9.32
CA TRP A 80 -0.73 0.79 9.37
C TRP A 80 -1.97 1.13 10.22
N ARG A 81 -2.91 0.19 10.42
CA ARG A 81 -4.12 0.45 11.24
C ARG A 81 -3.80 0.73 12.69
N LEU A 82 -2.66 0.23 13.18
CA LEU A 82 -2.16 0.54 14.53
C LEU A 82 -1.70 2.01 14.69
N PHE A 83 -1.65 2.77 13.60
CA PHE A 83 -1.27 4.18 13.59
C PHE A 83 -2.46 5.11 13.34
N GLN A 84 -3.69 4.57 13.36
CA GLN A 84 -4.90 5.40 13.35
C GLN A 84 -5.14 6.00 14.74
N ARG A 85 -5.45 7.31 14.75
CA ARG A 85 -5.72 8.04 15.98
C ARG A 85 -6.99 7.54 16.65
N PHE A 86 -6.99 7.49 17.99
CA PHE A 86 -8.18 7.11 18.74
C PHE A 86 -9.31 8.14 18.67
N ASP A 87 -8.98 9.43 18.56
CA ASP A 87 -9.94 10.53 18.62
C ASP A 87 -10.62 10.82 17.27
N THR A 88 -9.85 10.79 16.17
CA THR A 88 -10.34 11.15 14.82
C THR A 88 -10.38 9.98 13.85
N GLY A 89 -9.73 8.85 14.14
CA GLY A 89 -9.55 7.74 13.20
C GLY A 89 -8.58 8.05 12.05
N GLU A 90 -7.99 9.25 12.03
CA GLU A 90 -7.05 9.67 10.99
C GLU A 90 -5.74 8.89 11.10
N LEU A 91 -5.15 8.55 9.96
CA LEU A 91 -3.88 7.84 9.91
C LEU A 91 -2.71 8.79 10.16
N MET A 92 -1.93 8.53 11.21
CA MET A 92 -0.64 9.16 11.48
C MET A 92 0.43 8.61 10.53
N ILE A 93 0.29 8.87 9.23
CA ILE A 93 1.10 8.23 8.18
C ILE A 93 2.61 8.47 8.35
N GLN A 94 3.01 9.65 8.81
CA GLN A 94 4.40 9.95 9.12
C GLN A 94 4.90 9.09 10.30
N ALA A 95 4.12 8.97 11.37
CA ALA A 95 4.49 8.15 12.52
C ALA A 95 4.56 6.65 12.18
N TRP A 96 3.74 6.20 11.22
CA TRP A 96 3.83 4.84 10.70
C TRP A 96 5.18 4.59 10.01
N VAL A 97 5.56 5.45 9.06
CA VAL A 97 6.82 5.26 8.33
C VAL A 97 8.07 5.56 9.16
N ASP A 98 8.01 6.47 10.13
CA ASP A 98 9.12 6.78 11.04
C ASP A 98 9.49 5.59 11.94
N GLY A 99 8.54 4.70 12.21
CA GLY A 99 8.78 3.42 12.89
C GLY A 99 9.49 2.39 12.01
N LEU A 100 9.72 2.70 10.73
CA LEU A 100 10.30 1.84 9.72
C LEU A 100 11.55 2.53 9.14
N ASN A 101 12.39 1.80 8.39
CA ASN A 101 13.53 2.40 7.67
C ASN A 101 13.08 3.07 6.35
N TRP A 102 11.98 3.82 6.42
CA TRP A 102 11.28 4.41 5.28
C TRP A 102 11.02 5.89 5.54
N ARG A 103 10.78 6.63 4.46
CA ARG A 103 10.29 8.01 4.50
C ARG A 103 9.19 8.20 3.47
N ILE A 104 8.28 9.13 3.72
CA ILE A 104 7.35 9.59 2.69
C ILE A 104 7.89 10.82 1.99
N ARG A 105 7.54 10.95 0.71
CA ARG A 105 7.74 12.17 -0.06
C ARG A 105 6.49 12.48 -0.87
N GLU A 106 6.07 13.72 -0.78
CA GLU A 106 4.94 14.25 -1.53
C GLU A 106 5.34 14.44 -3.00
N TYR A 107 4.40 14.19 -3.90
CA TYR A 107 4.55 14.43 -5.32
C TYR A 107 3.23 14.89 -5.91
N ALA A 108 3.28 15.91 -6.78
CA ALA A 108 2.11 16.44 -7.47
C ALA A 108 2.45 16.75 -8.93
N ASP A 109 1.86 16.03 -9.89
CA ASP A 109 2.16 16.18 -11.33
C ASP A 109 1.96 17.62 -11.83
N ASN A 110 0.94 18.32 -11.32
CA ASN A 110 0.61 19.71 -11.68
C ASN A 110 1.70 20.73 -11.31
N THR A 111 2.54 20.43 -10.30
CA THR A 111 3.67 21.30 -9.91
C THR A 111 4.90 21.07 -10.77
N TYR A 112 5.10 19.83 -11.21
CA TYR A 112 6.22 19.44 -12.05
C TYR A 112 6.16 20.17 -13.41
N GLU A 113 4.98 20.28 -14.01
CA GLU A 113 4.81 21.02 -15.28
C GLU A 113 5.14 22.52 -15.19
N ARG A 114 5.04 23.11 -13.99
CA ARG A 114 5.35 24.53 -13.74
C ARG A 114 6.82 24.79 -13.44
N THR A 115 7.55 23.74 -13.08
CA THR A 115 8.99 23.78 -12.82
C THR A 115 9.70 22.66 -13.57
N PRO A 116 9.61 22.60 -14.92
CA PRO A 116 10.20 21.49 -15.68
C PRO A 116 11.70 21.37 -15.38
N GLY A 117 12.13 20.18 -14.95
CA GLY A 117 13.53 19.91 -14.59
C GLY A 117 13.83 20.07 -13.10
N GLU A 118 12.95 20.67 -12.31
CA GLU A 118 13.00 20.60 -10.85
C GLU A 118 12.02 19.52 -10.39
N ARG A 119 12.50 18.57 -9.58
CA ARG A 119 11.57 17.65 -8.91
C ARG A 119 10.84 18.44 -7.83
N THR A 120 9.65 18.93 -8.13
CA THR A 120 8.80 19.65 -7.19
C THR A 120 8.23 18.64 -6.19
N TYR A 121 8.81 18.64 -5.00
CA TYR A 121 8.45 17.74 -3.90
C TYR A 121 7.72 18.52 -2.82
N ALA A 122 6.46 18.78 -3.08
CA ALA A 122 5.48 19.24 -2.10
C ALA A 122 4.12 19.10 -2.78
N PHE A 123 3.10 18.74 -2.03
CA PHE A 123 1.75 18.92 -2.52
C PHE A 123 1.49 20.42 -2.73
N ASP A 124 1.03 20.80 -3.91
CA ASP A 124 0.53 22.16 -4.13
C ASP A 124 -0.99 22.15 -4.16
N PHE A 125 -1.57 22.30 -2.96
CA PHE A 125 -3.00 22.46 -2.76
C PHE A 125 -3.46 23.93 -2.82
N ARG A 126 -2.56 24.88 -3.15
CA ARG A 126 -2.88 26.32 -3.14
C ARG A 126 -3.80 26.72 -4.29
N GLU A 127 -3.85 25.93 -5.35
CA GLU A 127 -4.85 26.11 -6.40
C GLU A 127 -6.07 25.24 -6.17
N GLU A 128 -7.24 25.88 -6.15
CA GLU A 128 -8.55 25.19 -6.16
C GLU A 128 -8.75 24.33 -7.43
N PHE A 129 -7.93 24.53 -8.47
CA PHE A 129 -7.97 23.86 -9.77
C PHE A 129 -7.17 22.55 -9.87
N LEU A 130 -6.99 21.83 -8.76
CA LEU A 130 -6.58 20.41 -8.77
C LEU A 130 -7.60 19.46 -9.44
N SER A 131 -8.71 20.02 -9.96
CA SER A 131 -9.85 19.30 -10.54
C SER A 131 -9.53 18.47 -11.76
N TYR A 132 -8.37 18.64 -12.42
CA TYR A 132 -8.15 17.98 -13.70
C TYR A 132 -8.01 16.46 -13.59
N PHE A 133 -7.53 15.90 -12.47
CA PHE A 133 -7.32 14.45 -12.38
C PHE A 133 -7.56 13.78 -11.02
N ASP A 134 -8.00 14.45 -9.95
CA ASP A 134 -8.65 13.74 -8.84
C ASP A 134 -10.11 13.41 -9.20
N LYS A 135 -10.29 12.40 -10.05
CA LYS A 135 -11.59 12.07 -10.63
C LYS A 135 -11.73 10.59 -10.97
N GLU A 136 -12.98 10.17 -11.00
CA GLU A 136 -13.39 8.94 -11.65
C GLU A 136 -13.33 9.09 -13.18
N TYR A 137 -12.92 8.01 -13.86
CA TYR A 137 -12.95 7.89 -15.31
C TYR A 137 -13.14 6.42 -15.70
N THR A 138 -13.60 6.20 -16.93
CA THR A 138 -13.70 4.84 -17.50
C THR A 138 -12.63 4.64 -18.56
N MET A 139 -11.88 3.54 -18.46
CA MET A 139 -10.88 3.15 -19.45
C MET A 139 -11.10 1.69 -19.83
N ASN A 140 -11.35 1.42 -21.11
CA ASN A 140 -11.68 0.09 -21.64
C ASN A 140 -12.78 -0.63 -20.84
N GLY A 141 -13.83 0.11 -20.45
CA GLY A 141 -14.96 -0.41 -19.66
C GLY A 141 -14.72 -0.51 -18.15
N MET A 142 -13.48 -0.36 -17.68
CA MET A 142 -13.14 -0.38 -16.26
C MET A 142 -13.33 1.00 -15.63
N ARG A 143 -14.07 1.08 -14.52
CA ARG A 143 -14.24 2.28 -13.70
C ARG A 143 -13.03 2.48 -12.81
N LYS A 144 -12.34 3.61 -12.95
CA LYS A 144 -11.08 3.88 -12.25
C LYS A 144 -11.14 5.25 -11.62
N SER A 145 -10.28 5.45 -10.63
CA SER A 145 -10.00 6.77 -10.08
C SER A 145 -8.50 7.03 -10.12
N SER A 146 -8.11 8.26 -10.41
CA SER A 146 -6.71 8.71 -10.35
C SER A 146 -6.62 9.95 -9.49
N SER A 147 -5.39 10.33 -9.17
CA SER A 147 -5.04 11.65 -8.66
C SER A 147 -3.65 11.99 -9.17
N ASP A 148 -3.42 13.27 -9.45
CA ASP A 148 -2.10 13.82 -9.75
C ASP A 148 -1.23 13.92 -8.49
N ASN A 149 -1.84 13.81 -7.32
CA ASN A 149 -1.15 13.83 -6.04
C ASN A 149 -0.82 12.40 -5.62
N LYS A 150 0.42 12.18 -5.21
CA LYS A 150 0.91 10.88 -4.76
C LYS A 150 1.75 11.03 -3.49
N LEU A 151 1.73 9.99 -2.68
CA LEU A 151 2.77 9.75 -1.68
C LEU A 151 3.72 8.68 -2.20
N PHE A 152 5.01 9.01 -2.20
CA PHE A 152 6.08 8.05 -2.41
C PHE A 152 6.59 7.54 -1.08
N PHE A 153 6.47 6.24 -0.86
CA PHE A 153 7.16 5.53 0.22
C PHE A 153 8.55 5.18 -0.30
N MET A 154 9.58 5.82 0.23
CA MET A 154 10.96 5.68 -0.19
C MET A 154 11.77 5.01 0.92
N ARG A 155 12.52 3.96 0.58
CA ARG A 155 13.45 3.36 1.56
C ARG A 155 14.54 4.38 1.91
N ASN A 156 14.95 4.42 3.17
CA ASN A 156 16.08 5.23 3.61
C ASN A 156 17.39 4.48 3.32
N ASP A 157 17.99 4.77 2.17
CA ASP A 157 19.29 4.23 1.79
C ASP A 157 20.40 5.22 2.16
N SER A 158 21.47 4.73 2.80
CA SER A 158 22.63 5.54 3.23
C SER A 158 23.42 6.17 2.08
N GLY A 159 23.21 5.71 0.84
CA GLY A 159 23.99 6.08 -0.34
C GLY A 159 23.54 7.32 -1.13
N HIS A 160 22.53 8.07 -0.68
CA HIS A 160 21.98 9.23 -1.42
C HIS A 160 21.74 8.94 -2.92
N MET A 161 20.99 7.89 -3.23
CA MET A 161 20.75 7.52 -4.62
C MET A 161 19.78 8.50 -5.30
N ASP A 162 20.09 8.88 -6.55
CA ASP A 162 19.23 9.75 -7.38
C ASP A 162 17.81 9.19 -7.53
N ILE A 163 17.69 7.87 -7.50
CA ILE A 163 16.44 7.12 -7.50
C ILE A 163 16.54 6.05 -6.41
N PRO A 164 15.85 6.17 -5.28
CA PRO A 164 15.81 5.12 -4.27
C PRO A 164 14.74 4.07 -4.62
N VAL A 165 14.77 2.94 -3.91
CA VAL A 165 13.64 2.01 -3.92
C VAL A 165 12.42 2.75 -3.40
N LYS A 166 11.34 2.76 -4.19
CA LYS A 166 10.12 3.46 -3.81
C LYS A 166 8.86 2.74 -4.28
N MET A 167 7.78 3.01 -3.55
CA MET A 167 6.42 2.63 -3.90
C MET A 167 5.52 3.86 -3.89
N GLU A 168 4.42 3.83 -4.65
CA GLU A 168 3.51 4.98 -4.76
C GLU A 168 2.05 4.63 -4.49
N ILE A 169 1.35 5.59 -3.88
CA ILE A 169 -0.11 5.59 -3.70
C ILE A 169 -0.67 6.94 -4.13
N ASN A 170 -1.88 6.92 -4.68
CA ASN A 170 -2.62 8.16 -5.00
C ASN A 170 -3.19 8.79 -3.73
N VAL A 171 -3.19 10.12 -3.71
CA VAL A 171 -3.74 10.95 -2.62
C VAL A 171 -4.90 11.74 -3.17
N HIS A 172 -6.05 11.61 -2.54
CA HIS A 172 -7.31 12.20 -2.99
C HIS A 172 -7.75 13.29 -2.04
N ILE A 173 -8.42 14.32 -2.56
CA ILE A 173 -9.11 15.34 -1.75
C ILE A 173 -10.56 14.96 -1.48
N LYS A 174 -11.05 13.88 -2.12
CA LYS A 174 -12.37 13.30 -1.94
C LYS A 174 -12.27 11.82 -1.55
N PRO A 175 -12.94 11.37 -0.48
CA PRO A 175 -12.90 9.97 -0.08
C PRO A 175 -13.51 9.06 -1.15
N GLU A 176 -14.52 9.51 -1.90
CA GLU A 176 -15.14 8.72 -2.97
C GLU A 176 -14.15 8.28 -4.04
N ASN A 177 -13.04 9.00 -4.22
CA ASN A 177 -12.05 8.69 -5.25
C ASN A 177 -11.03 7.61 -4.82
N CYS A 178 -11.10 7.10 -3.59
CA CYS A 178 -10.15 6.11 -3.05
C CYS A 178 -10.40 4.68 -3.60
N TYR A 179 -10.13 4.48 -4.88
CA TYR A 179 -10.27 3.17 -5.54
C TYR A 179 -8.98 2.35 -5.37
N PRO A 180 -9.07 1.01 -5.28
CA PRO A 180 -7.92 0.13 -5.29
C PRO A 180 -7.02 0.32 -6.51
N ARG A 181 -5.70 0.36 -6.28
CA ARG A 181 -4.69 0.37 -7.34
C ARG A 181 -3.47 -0.42 -6.89
N GLY A 182 -3.08 -1.42 -7.67
CA GLY A 182 -1.88 -2.21 -7.39
C GLY A 182 -0.61 -1.37 -7.37
N THR A 183 0.22 -1.61 -6.37
CA THR A 183 1.45 -0.88 -6.09
C THR A 183 2.45 -1.00 -7.24
N LEU A 184 3.05 0.13 -7.61
CA LEU A 184 4.21 0.20 -8.48
C LEU A 184 5.46 0.24 -7.61
N ILE A 185 6.38 -0.71 -7.80
CA ILE A 185 7.64 -0.79 -7.06
C ILE A 185 8.77 -0.37 -8.02
N THR A 186 9.33 0.80 -7.80
CA THR A 186 10.51 1.28 -8.52
C THR A 186 11.77 0.78 -7.83
N VAL A 187 12.66 0.15 -8.60
CA VAL A 187 13.96 -0.32 -8.13
C VAL A 187 15.07 0.28 -9.02
N PRO A 188 16.07 0.93 -8.43
CA PRO A 188 17.18 1.51 -9.19
C PRO A 188 18.10 0.43 -9.75
N GLY A 189 18.84 0.77 -10.81
CA GLY A 189 19.86 -0.12 -11.35
C GLY A 189 20.94 -0.41 -10.32
N ALA A 190 21.46 -1.63 -10.34
CA ALA A 190 22.26 -2.17 -9.27
C ALA A 190 23.35 -3.11 -9.79
N THR A 191 24.45 -3.26 -9.06
CA THR A 191 25.57 -4.14 -9.41
C THR A 191 25.92 -5.04 -8.25
N ASN A 192 26.02 -6.33 -8.53
CA ASN A 192 26.49 -7.35 -7.61
C ASN A 192 28.01 -7.29 -7.41
N HIS A 193 28.52 -7.80 -6.30
CA HIS A 193 29.96 -7.89 -6.00
C HIS A 193 30.76 -8.67 -7.05
N ASN A 194 30.11 -9.57 -7.79
CA ASN A 194 30.74 -10.31 -8.88
C ASN A 194 30.74 -9.55 -10.23
N GLY A 195 30.29 -8.29 -10.27
CA GLY A 195 30.22 -7.45 -11.46
C GLY A 195 28.95 -7.63 -12.32
N SER A 196 28.03 -8.51 -11.94
CA SER A 196 26.73 -8.64 -12.65
C SER A 196 25.83 -7.45 -12.35
N GLY A 197 25.19 -6.88 -13.37
CA GLY A 197 24.33 -5.71 -13.23
C GLY A 197 22.86 -6.02 -13.48
N GLU A 198 21.99 -5.23 -12.87
CA GLU A 198 20.56 -5.14 -13.16
C GLU A 198 20.23 -3.69 -13.54
N PRO A 199 19.44 -3.46 -14.59
CA PRO A 199 19.03 -2.11 -14.96
C PRO A 199 17.99 -1.58 -13.97
N TYR A 200 17.77 -0.27 -14.00
CA TYR A 200 16.57 0.33 -13.42
C TYR A 200 15.32 -0.41 -13.90
N SER A 201 14.38 -0.67 -12.99
CA SER A 201 13.17 -1.41 -13.34
C SER A 201 11.98 -1.01 -12.49
N VAL A 202 10.79 -1.18 -13.06
CA VAL A 202 9.53 -1.06 -12.33
C VAL A 202 8.81 -2.39 -12.33
N TYR A 203 8.34 -2.77 -11.15
CA TYR A 203 7.63 -4.01 -10.88
C TYR A 203 6.19 -3.72 -10.46
N GLN A 204 5.26 -4.54 -10.95
CA GLN A 204 3.85 -4.54 -10.54
C GLN A 204 3.27 -5.93 -10.80
N GLU A 205 2.26 -6.35 -10.04
CA GLU A 205 1.57 -7.60 -10.36
C GLU A 205 0.96 -7.54 -11.77
N LEU A 206 1.04 -8.65 -12.49
CA LEU A 206 0.62 -8.79 -13.88
C LEU A 206 -0.84 -8.43 -14.08
N TYR A 207 -1.70 -8.75 -13.11
CA TYR A 207 -3.11 -8.35 -13.14
C TYR A 207 -3.24 -6.82 -13.23
N TRP A 208 -2.57 -6.10 -12.32
CA TRP A 208 -2.59 -4.64 -12.25
C TRP A 208 -1.89 -3.99 -13.44
N TYR A 209 -0.81 -4.60 -13.93
CA TYR A 209 -0.14 -4.18 -15.17
C TYR A 209 -1.08 -4.27 -16.38
N ASN A 210 -1.79 -5.39 -16.54
CA ASN A 210 -2.72 -5.60 -17.66
C ASN A 210 -3.92 -4.64 -17.58
N VAL A 211 -4.47 -4.47 -16.38
CA VAL A 211 -5.52 -3.48 -16.10
C VAL A 211 -5.06 -2.07 -16.46
N SER A 212 -3.83 -1.70 -16.10
CA SER A 212 -3.29 -0.35 -16.35
C SER A 212 -3.01 -0.08 -17.83
N ASN A 213 -2.57 -1.09 -18.59
CA ASN A 213 -2.27 -0.97 -20.02
C ASN A 213 -3.46 -1.29 -20.93
N GLY A 214 -4.64 -1.57 -20.37
CA GLY A 214 -5.85 -1.82 -21.15
C GLY A 214 -5.84 -3.16 -21.89
N GLN A 215 -4.97 -4.09 -21.52
CA GLN A 215 -4.86 -5.44 -22.10
C GLN A 215 -5.87 -6.40 -21.44
N THR A 216 -7.15 -6.05 -21.45
CA THR A 216 -8.22 -6.76 -20.73
C THR A 216 -9.27 -7.34 -21.66
N THR A 217 -9.79 -8.54 -21.33
CA THR A 217 -10.99 -9.12 -21.97
C THR A 217 -12.26 -8.63 -21.27
N ASN A 218 -13.45 -8.79 -21.88
CA ASN A 218 -14.73 -8.40 -21.25
C ASN A 218 -14.95 -9.07 -19.88
N GLU A 219 -14.62 -10.36 -19.74
CA GLU A 219 -14.67 -11.07 -18.46
C GLU A 219 -13.77 -10.45 -17.40
N THR A 220 -12.63 -9.88 -17.81
CA THR A 220 -11.71 -9.15 -16.93
C THR A 220 -12.30 -7.81 -16.48
N VAL A 221 -13.08 -7.14 -17.33
CA VAL A 221 -13.72 -5.84 -17.02
C VAL A 221 -14.80 -5.99 -15.96
N ASP A 222 -15.70 -6.97 -16.10
CA ASP A 222 -16.76 -7.22 -15.11
C ASP A 222 -16.19 -7.67 -13.77
N ASN A 223 -15.16 -8.53 -13.79
CA ASN A 223 -14.47 -8.94 -12.58
C ASN A 223 -13.75 -7.77 -11.90
N TYR A 224 -13.12 -6.90 -12.69
CA TYR A 224 -12.46 -5.71 -12.16
C TYR A 224 -13.49 -4.76 -11.54
N ASN A 225 -14.56 -4.41 -12.26
CA ASN A 225 -15.55 -3.45 -11.77
C ASN A 225 -16.26 -3.92 -10.50
N SER A 226 -16.55 -5.23 -10.40
CA SER A 226 -17.18 -5.81 -9.20
C SER A 226 -16.26 -5.88 -7.98
N LYS A 227 -14.94 -5.77 -8.14
CA LYS A 227 -13.97 -5.87 -7.03
C LYS A 227 -13.25 -4.55 -6.71
N TYR A 228 -12.96 -3.76 -7.74
CA TYR A 228 -12.02 -2.63 -7.67
C TYR A 228 -12.55 -1.37 -8.36
N GLY A 229 -13.67 -1.46 -9.08
CA GLY A 229 -14.27 -0.33 -9.79
C GLY A 229 -15.12 0.60 -8.91
N TYR A 230 -14.78 0.70 -7.63
CA TYR A 230 -15.46 1.52 -6.63
C TYR A 230 -14.52 1.87 -5.46
N THR A 231 -14.95 2.81 -4.62
CA THR A 231 -14.24 3.25 -3.42
C THR A 231 -14.08 2.10 -2.42
N VAL A 232 -12.86 1.86 -1.95
CA VAL A 232 -12.59 0.84 -0.91
C VAL A 232 -11.77 1.47 0.22
N GLU A 233 -12.35 1.43 1.43
CA GLU A 233 -11.74 1.86 2.69
C GLU A 233 -11.03 3.23 2.56
N PRO A 234 -11.76 4.34 2.34
CA PRO A 234 -11.13 5.65 2.28
C PRO A 234 -10.55 6.01 3.66
N VAL A 235 -9.24 6.17 3.74
CA VAL A 235 -8.51 6.50 4.96
C VAL A 235 -8.14 7.97 4.94
N LYS A 236 -8.66 8.74 5.90
CA LYS A 236 -8.27 10.14 6.09
C LYS A 236 -6.88 10.22 6.71
N LEU A 237 -6.00 11.03 6.13
CA LEU A 237 -4.65 11.27 6.65
C LEU A 237 -4.64 12.36 7.71
N TYR A 238 -3.86 12.17 8.78
CA TYR A 238 -3.47 13.26 9.67
C TYR A 238 -2.29 14.01 9.02
N TYR A 239 -2.57 15.16 8.42
CA TYR A 239 -1.60 15.93 7.64
C TYR A 239 -1.70 17.43 7.94
N PRO A 240 -1.27 17.88 9.14
CA PRO A 240 -1.56 19.23 9.65
C PRO A 240 -0.86 20.36 8.89
N SER A 241 0.15 20.06 8.08
CA SER A 241 0.80 21.02 7.18
C SER A 241 -0.10 21.47 6.02
N VAL A 242 -1.21 20.77 5.79
CA VAL A 242 -2.15 21.00 4.70
C VAL A 242 -3.52 21.29 5.29
N ASP A 243 -4.05 22.50 5.05
CA ASP A 243 -5.39 22.91 5.50
C ASP A 243 -6.50 22.34 4.57
N ARG A 244 -6.44 21.03 4.33
CA ARG A 244 -7.40 20.28 3.51
C ARG A 244 -7.38 18.81 3.90
N ALA A 245 -8.55 18.18 3.95
CA ALA A 245 -8.65 16.74 4.16
C ALA A 245 -8.02 15.98 2.98
N LEU A 246 -7.12 15.07 3.30
CA LEU A 246 -6.48 14.17 2.34
C LEU A 246 -6.87 12.73 2.64
N TYR A 247 -7.04 11.95 1.58
CA TYR A 247 -7.49 10.57 1.65
C TYR A 247 -6.59 9.67 0.81
N VAL A 248 -6.44 8.43 1.24
CA VAL A 248 -5.82 7.34 0.47
C VAL A 248 -6.71 6.10 0.56
N SER A 249 -6.56 5.15 -0.36
CA SER A 249 -7.24 3.86 -0.24
C SER A 249 -6.54 2.97 0.78
N GLY A 250 -7.28 2.46 1.77
CA GLY A 250 -6.82 1.47 2.73
C GLY A 250 -6.38 0.17 2.06
N TRP A 251 -7.06 -0.22 0.96
CA TRP A 251 -6.63 -1.36 0.13
C TRP A 251 -5.22 -1.15 -0.43
N SER A 252 -4.94 0.05 -0.94
CA SER A 252 -3.62 0.38 -1.48
C SER A 252 -2.57 0.49 -0.37
N LEU A 253 -2.94 0.91 0.85
CA LEU A 253 -2.05 0.85 2.02
C LEU A 253 -1.71 -0.59 2.42
N ASP A 254 -2.67 -1.52 2.34
CA ASP A 254 -2.42 -2.94 2.57
C ASP A 254 -1.47 -3.53 1.53
N ASP A 255 -1.60 -3.12 0.26
CA ASP A 255 -0.70 -3.56 -0.80
C ASP A 255 0.73 -3.00 -0.60
N ILE A 256 0.87 -1.74 -0.14
CA ILE A 256 2.16 -1.19 0.30
C ILE A 256 2.74 -2.00 1.47
N ALA A 257 1.94 -2.24 2.52
CA ALA A 257 2.35 -2.96 3.72
C ALA A 257 2.76 -4.41 3.43
N LYS A 258 2.18 -5.04 2.40
CA LYS A 258 2.58 -6.36 1.89
C LYS A 258 4.00 -6.37 1.32
N TYR A 259 4.41 -5.32 0.61
CA TYR A 259 5.72 -5.30 -0.06
C TYR A 259 6.85 -4.74 0.80
N MET A 260 6.57 -3.86 1.76
CA MET A 260 7.57 -3.35 2.70
C MET A 260 8.44 -4.43 3.36
N PRO A 261 7.89 -5.49 4.00
CA PRO A 261 8.71 -6.55 4.62
C PRO A 261 9.50 -7.36 3.59
N ILE A 262 8.98 -7.53 2.37
CA ILE A 262 9.70 -8.23 1.29
C ILE A 262 10.94 -7.41 0.89
N ILE A 263 10.77 -6.10 0.71
CA ILE A 263 11.85 -5.19 0.38
C ILE A 263 12.87 -5.15 1.51
N ASP A 264 12.43 -4.92 2.74
CA ASP A 264 13.29 -4.85 3.92
C ASP A 264 14.08 -6.15 4.14
N SER A 265 13.51 -7.32 3.83
CA SER A 265 14.17 -8.62 4.04
C SER A 265 15.47 -8.81 3.25
N VAL A 266 15.71 -8.00 2.23
CA VAL A 266 16.92 -8.09 1.39
C VAL A 266 18.06 -7.21 1.93
N TYR A 267 17.74 -6.18 2.71
CA TYR A 267 18.73 -5.25 3.26
C TYR A 267 19.10 -5.66 4.69
N LEU A 268 20.27 -6.27 4.84
CA LEU A 268 20.70 -6.90 6.09
C LEU A 268 21.39 -5.93 7.05
N ASP A 269 21.94 -4.84 6.51
CA ASP A 269 22.59 -3.75 7.24
C ASP A 269 22.43 -2.42 6.50
N ASP A 270 22.91 -1.33 7.12
CA ASP A 270 22.91 0.01 6.53
C ASP A 270 24.26 0.38 5.87
N ASN A 271 25.15 -0.60 5.63
CA ASN A 271 26.46 -0.34 5.03
C ASN A 271 26.29 0.13 3.58
N PRO A 272 26.69 1.37 3.24
CA PRO A 272 26.51 1.90 1.90
C PRO A 272 27.23 1.09 0.82
N GLU A 273 28.32 0.38 1.16
CA GLU A 273 29.04 -0.47 0.21
C GLU A 273 28.22 -1.68 -0.24
N ASN A 274 27.32 -2.18 0.61
CA ASN A 274 26.46 -3.33 0.31
C ASN A 274 25.16 -2.94 -0.40
N ASN A 275 24.77 -1.65 -0.40
CA ASN A 275 23.47 -1.21 -0.93
C ASN A 275 23.24 -1.68 -2.37
N SER A 276 24.23 -1.52 -3.25
CA SER A 276 24.12 -1.94 -4.66
C SER A 276 23.90 -3.46 -4.78
N HIS A 277 24.57 -4.26 -3.95
CA HIS A 277 24.36 -5.70 -3.91
C HIS A 277 22.98 -6.08 -3.38
N TYR A 278 22.49 -5.42 -2.32
CA TYR A 278 21.14 -5.68 -1.81
C TYR A 278 20.05 -5.25 -2.79
N THR A 279 20.21 -4.12 -3.47
CA THR A 279 19.30 -3.72 -4.54
C THR A 279 19.32 -4.73 -5.70
N TYR A 280 20.50 -5.25 -6.07
CA TYR A 280 20.62 -6.32 -7.06
C TYR A 280 19.81 -7.55 -6.62
N LEU A 281 19.96 -8.01 -5.38
CA LEU A 281 19.19 -9.14 -4.84
C LEU A 281 17.67 -8.85 -4.81
N LEU A 282 17.27 -7.60 -4.60
CA LEU A 282 15.86 -7.20 -4.61
C LEU A 282 15.23 -7.42 -5.99
N HIS A 283 15.93 -7.12 -7.09
CA HIS A 283 15.43 -7.42 -8.44
C HIS A 283 15.08 -8.91 -8.60
N TYR A 284 15.94 -9.82 -8.14
CA TYR A 284 15.67 -11.26 -8.18
C TYR A 284 14.52 -11.65 -7.27
N LYS A 285 14.47 -11.09 -6.06
CA LYS A 285 13.39 -11.34 -5.11
C LYS A 285 12.04 -10.97 -5.70
N LEU A 286 11.91 -9.77 -6.29
CA LEU A 286 10.66 -9.32 -6.90
C LEU A 286 10.28 -10.17 -8.12
N ARG A 287 11.23 -10.51 -9.00
CA ARG A 287 10.94 -11.41 -10.14
C ARG A 287 10.52 -12.81 -9.72
N SER A 288 10.93 -13.27 -8.54
CA SER A 288 10.53 -14.57 -8.01
C SER A 288 9.11 -14.60 -7.43
N LEU A 289 8.49 -13.43 -7.20
CA LEU A 289 7.14 -13.36 -6.66
C LEU A 289 6.12 -13.83 -7.72
N PRO A 290 5.18 -14.72 -7.34
CA PRO A 290 4.15 -15.19 -8.25
C PRO A 290 3.35 -14.02 -8.85
N GLY A 291 3.23 -14.01 -10.19
CA GLY A 291 2.48 -12.99 -10.90
C GLY A 291 3.13 -11.62 -10.95
N MET A 292 4.37 -11.42 -10.48
CA MET A 292 5.07 -10.14 -10.60
C MET A 292 5.58 -9.92 -12.04
N LYS A 293 5.35 -8.73 -12.58
CA LYS A 293 5.78 -8.31 -13.91
C LYS A 293 6.80 -7.19 -13.81
N GLN A 294 7.94 -7.38 -14.45
CA GLN A 294 8.89 -6.30 -14.80
C GLN A 294 8.50 -5.72 -16.17
N PHE A 295 8.45 -4.39 -16.30
CA PHE A 295 7.99 -3.75 -17.54
C PHE A 295 8.72 -2.45 -17.92
N ILE A 296 9.73 -2.04 -17.15
CA ILE A 296 10.78 -1.10 -17.57
C ILE A 296 12.12 -1.80 -17.37
#